data_AF-A0A0H2RJT6-F1
#
_entry.id   AF-A0A0H2RJT6-F1
#
_cell.length_a   1.000
_cell.length_b   1.000
_cell.length_c   1.000
_cell.angle_alpha   90.00
_cell.angle_beta   90.00
_cell.angle_gamma   90.00
#
_symmetry.space_group_name_H-M   'P 1'
#
loop_
_entity.id
_entity.type
_entity.pdbx_description
1 polymer ?
#
loop_
_entity_poly.entity_id
_entity_poly.type
_entity_poly.pdbx_seq_one_letter_code
_entity_poly.pdbx_strand_id
1 'polypeptide(L)'
;MAHNSSGSRKRVDSGVGSSERSIIPLPLISTESLSSIDSNATAPNLEGAGRTVGLLYDFLGAMLEDFLNRVAQRRGGGPEAIASCIRNLAIDYYQERVANFRERQNLNVRHRFTSLSRSLTKEEVKSLNKLCKKLFKLTRSPNLSIQLKALEEITNLALDYPLLRQILAHTSYERYLEPKIKGHDVLLATSKMHNAVKESKVHDFWYQWSLILKYGWDRPGPFGNNAHEIVRNFTHRASVLLWFVWFFVSS
;
A
#
# COMPACT_ATOMS: atom_id res chain seq x y z
N MET A 1 -10.43 29.23 -38.91
CA MET A 1 -9.89 28.20 -39.83
C MET A 1 -10.01 26.85 -39.15
N ALA A 2 -10.93 26.04 -39.64
CA ALA A 2 -11.30 24.75 -39.08
C ALA A 2 -10.62 23.63 -39.87
N HIS A 3 -10.03 22.64 -39.19
CA HIS A 3 -9.65 21.38 -39.81
C HIS A 3 -10.19 20.22 -38.97
N ASN A 4 -11.24 19.60 -39.51
CA ASN A 4 -11.73 18.28 -39.14
C ASN A 4 -10.70 17.22 -39.55
N SER A 5 -10.39 16.27 -38.66
CA SER A 5 -9.68 15.05 -39.03
C SER A 5 -10.43 13.84 -38.48
N SER A 6 -11.08 13.14 -39.40
CA SER A 6 -11.83 11.91 -39.21
C SER A 6 -10.89 10.71 -39.11
N GLY A 7 -10.74 10.15 -37.91
CA GLY A 7 -9.97 8.95 -37.64
C GLY A 7 -10.86 7.70 -37.52
N SER A 8 -10.76 6.83 -38.53
CA SER A 8 -11.44 5.53 -38.67
C SER A 8 -11.28 4.61 -37.46
N ARG A 9 -12.41 4.12 -36.92
CA ARG A 9 -12.47 3.03 -35.93
C ARG A 9 -12.26 1.68 -36.63
N LYS A 10 -11.15 1.02 -36.32
CA LYS A 10 -10.87 -0.37 -36.71
C LYS A 10 -11.53 -1.30 -35.67
N ARG A 11 -12.56 -2.05 -36.08
CA ARG A 11 -13.15 -3.15 -35.29
C ARG A 11 -12.08 -4.24 -35.13
N VAL A 12 -11.84 -4.65 -33.89
CA VAL A 12 -11.05 -5.84 -33.56
C VAL A 12 -12.05 -6.85 -33.00
N ASP A 13 -12.26 -7.92 -33.77
CA ASP A 13 -13.10 -9.03 -33.39
C ASP A 13 -12.37 -9.89 -32.35
N SER A 14 -12.93 -9.93 -31.14
CA SER A 14 -12.47 -10.79 -30.05
C SER A 14 -13.09 -12.18 -30.21
N GLY A 15 -12.33 -13.10 -30.81
CA GLY A 15 -12.66 -14.52 -30.85
C GLY A 15 -12.59 -15.13 -29.44
N VAL A 16 -13.74 -15.59 -28.96
CA VAL A 16 -13.89 -16.38 -27.74
C VAL A 16 -13.47 -17.82 -28.07
N GLY A 17 -12.22 -18.16 -27.74
CA GLY A 17 -11.70 -19.52 -27.79
C GLY A 17 -11.96 -20.24 -26.47
N SER A 18 -13.02 -21.03 -26.43
CA SER A 18 -13.31 -21.99 -25.37
C SER A 18 -12.25 -23.10 -25.39
N SER A 19 -11.25 -23.00 -24.51
CA SER A 19 -10.22 -24.03 -24.35
C SER A 19 -10.66 -25.03 -23.29
N GLU A 20 -11.40 -26.05 -23.72
CA GLU A 20 -11.61 -27.29 -22.98
C GLU A 20 -10.25 -27.95 -22.71
N ARG A 21 -9.75 -27.82 -21.48
CA ARG A 21 -8.61 -28.60 -21.01
C ARG A 21 -9.09 -29.98 -20.59
N SER A 22 -9.03 -30.90 -21.55
CA SER A 22 -8.95 -32.34 -21.33
C SER A 22 -7.82 -32.63 -20.32
N ILE A 23 -8.19 -33.15 -19.15
CA ILE A 23 -7.28 -33.64 -18.12
C ILE A 23 -6.90 -35.06 -18.54
N ILE A 24 -5.73 -35.22 -19.17
CA ILE A 24 -5.15 -36.52 -19.48
C ILE A 24 -4.43 -37.03 -18.22
N PRO A 25 -4.85 -38.18 -17.64
CA PRO A 25 -4.13 -38.79 -16.53
C PRO A 25 -2.80 -39.38 -17.04
N LEU A 26 -1.68 -38.81 -16.58
CA LEU A 26 -0.35 -39.33 -16.87
C LEU A 26 -0.07 -40.55 -15.97
N PRO A 27 0.34 -41.70 -16.54
CA PRO A 27 0.74 -42.86 -15.75
C PRO A 27 2.07 -42.57 -15.04
N LEU A 28 2.04 -42.60 -13.70
CA LEU A 28 3.24 -42.63 -12.87
C LEU A 28 3.99 -43.94 -13.13
N ILE A 29 5.06 -43.87 -13.91
CA ILE A 29 6.05 -44.93 -13.99
C ILE A 29 6.98 -44.75 -12.78
N SER A 30 6.76 -45.57 -11.77
CA SER A 30 7.69 -45.74 -10.66
C SER A 30 8.91 -46.50 -11.16
N THR A 31 10.00 -45.77 -11.41
CA THR A 31 11.32 -46.34 -11.63
C THR A 31 11.88 -46.75 -10.27
N GLU A 32 11.88 -48.06 -10.00
CA GLU A 32 12.62 -48.65 -8.89
C GLU A 32 14.12 -48.49 -9.14
N SER A 33 14.69 -47.42 -8.59
CA SER A 33 16.14 -47.23 -8.53
C SER A 33 16.71 -48.22 -7.51
N LEU A 34 17.13 -49.38 -8.00
CA LEU A 34 17.87 -50.36 -7.22
C LEU A 34 19.20 -49.75 -6.75
N SER A 35 19.32 -49.74 -5.43
CA SER A 35 20.41 -49.25 -4.62
C SER A 35 21.71 -50.00 -4.88
N SER A 36 22.68 -49.32 -5.50
CA SER A 36 24.10 -49.63 -5.30
C SER A 36 24.59 -48.75 -4.15
N ILE A 37 24.39 -49.23 -2.92
CA ILE A 37 24.96 -48.63 -1.70
C ILE A 37 26.45 -48.97 -1.69
N ASP A 38 27.23 -48.09 -2.29
CA ASP A 38 28.68 -48.10 -2.13
C ASP A 38 28.99 -47.66 -0.69
N SER A 39 29.44 -48.61 0.11
CA SER A 39 29.55 -48.54 1.57
C SER A 39 30.76 -47.75 2.06
N ASN A 40 31.05 -46.62 1.42
CA ASN A 40 31.98 -45.61 1.92
C ASN A 40 31.22 -44.39 2.43
N ALA A 41 30.18 -44.68 3.22
CA ALA A 41 29.29 -43.73 3.85
C ALA A 41 30.09 -42.73 4.70
N THR A 42 30.34 -41.57 4.10
CA THR A 42 30.45 -40.30 4.80
C THR A 42 29.36 -40.26 5.87
N ALA A 43 29.73 -40.52 7.13
CA ALA A 43 28.78 -40.41 8.22
C ALA A 43 28.17 -38.99 8.13
N PRO A 44 26.82 -38.85 8.12
CA PRO A 44 26.12 -37.62 7.73
C PRO A 44 26.35 -36.41 8.67
N ASN A 45 27.34 -36.48 9.56
CA ASN A 45 27.72 -35.44 10.50
C ASN A 45 29.22 -35.44 10.84
N LEU A 46 30.09 -36.03 10.00
CA LEU A 46 31.53 -35.86 10.17
C LEU A 46 31.92 -34.45 9.73
N GLU A 47 32.70 -33.77 10.57
CA GLU A 47 33.28 -32.45 10.33
C GLU A 47 34.23 -32.51 9.13
N GLY A 48 33.69 -32.46 7.92
CA GLY A 48 34.47 -32.27 6.71
C GLY A 48 34.93 -30.82 6.65
N ALA A 49 36.22 -30.58 6.37
CA ALA A 49 36.79 -29.24 6.26
C ALA A 49 35.97 -28.30 5.37
N GLY A 50 35.34 -28.83 4.30
CA GLY A 50 34.46 -28.09 3.40
C GLY A 50 33.18 -27.54 4.07
N ARG A 51 32.65 -28.20 5.09
CA ARG A 51 31.43 -27.77 5.79
C ARG A 51 31.71 -26.61 6.74
N THR A 52 32.88 -26.62 7.39
CA THR A 52 33.34 -25.54 8.28
C THR A 52 33.58 -24.24 7.52
N VAL A 53 34.22 -24.31 6.34
CA VAL A 53 34.37 -23.11 5.49
C VAL A 53 33.04 -22.63 4.91
N GLY A 54 32.13 -23.53 4.54
CA GLY A 54 30.78 -23.16 4.11
C GLY A 54 30.02 -22.36 5.17
N LEU A 55 30.00 -22.87 6.41
CA LEU A 55 29.38 -22.18 7.55
C LEU A 55 30.03 -20.82 7.84
N LEU A 56 31.35 -20.70 7.68
CA LEU A 56 32.05 -19.43 7.82
C LEU A 56 31.61 -18.41 6.77
N TYR A 57 31.46 -18.82 5.50
CA TYR A 57 30.99 -17.95 4.43
C TYR A 57 29.53 -17.54 4.61
N ASP A 58 28.66 -18.47 5.00
CA ASP A 58 27.26 -18.17 5.27
C ASP A 58 27.12 -17.16 6.43
N PHE A 59 27.92 -17.36 7.49
CA PHE A 59 27.97 -16.42 8.62
C PHE A 59 28.48 -15.04 8.20
N LEU A 60 29.53 -14.97 7.37
CA LEU A 60 30.04 -13.71 6.84
C LEU A 60 29.00 -13.01 5.94
N GLY A 61 28.27 -13.77 5.13
CA GLY A 61 27.19 -13.28 4.29
C GLY A 61 26.09 -12.62 5.12
N ALA A 62 25.63 -13.32 6.17
CA ALA A 62 24.62 -12.80 7.09
C ALA A 62 25.10 -11.53 7.81
N MET A 63 26.34 -11.50 8.30
CA MET A 63 26.91 -10.31 8.94
C MET A 63 27.01 -9.12 8.00
N LEU A 64 27.39 -9.34 6.74
CA LEU A 64 27.52 -8.28 5.75
C LEU A 64 26.14 -7.70 5.39
N GLU A 65 25.13 -8.56 5.25
CA GLU A 65 23.75 -8.15 5.01
C GLU A 65 23.22 -7.29 6.17
N ASP A 66 23.45 -7.72 7.41
CA ASP A 66 23.08 -6.95 8.61
C ASP A 66 23.80 -5.61 8.68
N PHE A 67 25.09 -5.57 8.34
CA PHE A 67 25.86 -4.33 8.31
C PHE A 67 25.32 -3.36 7.25
N LEU A 68 25.05 -3.84 6.03
CA LEU A 68 24.49 -3.03 4.95
C LEU A 68 23.08 -2.53 5.30
N ASN A 69 22.25 -3.36 5.91
CA ASN A 69 20.93 -2.96 6.40
C ASN A 69 21.02 -1.86 7.46
N ARG A 70 21.95 -1.99 8.43
CA ARG A 70 22.19 -0.94 9.44
C ARG A 70 22.73 0.35 8.83
N VAL A 71 23.63 0.29 7.85
CA VAL A 71 24.15 1.47 7.16
C VAL A 71 23.05 2.14 6.34
N ALA A 72 22.20 1.37 5.66
CA ALA A 72 21.04 1.88 4.93
C ALA A 72 20.03 2.55 5.88
N GLN A 73 19.79 1.97 7.06
CA GLN A 73 18.97 2.57 8.12
C GLN A 73 19.59 3.86 8.66
N ARG A 74 20.90 3.86 8.98
CA ARG A 74 21.63 5.05 9.48
C ARG A 74 21.66 6.19 8.47
N ARG A 75 21.67 5.87 7.16
CA ARG A 75 21.55 6.87 6.10
C ARG A 75 20.10 7.30 5.83
N GLY A 76 19.13 6.84 6.62
CA GLY A 76 17.71 7.14 6.44
C GLY A 76 17.16 6.66 5.09
N GLY A 77 17.76 5.60 4.53
CA GLY A 77 17.46 5.09 3.20
C GLY A 77 16.43 3.96 3.18
N GLY A 78 16.05 3.43 4.36
CA GLY A 78 15.03 2.39 4.48
C GLY A 78 13.60 2.95 4.26
N PRO A 79 12.66 2.09 3.82
CA PRO A 79 11.27 2.51 3.61
C PRO A 79 10.62 3.02 4.90
N GLU A 80 10.86 2.35 6.03
CA GLU A 80 10.36 2.71 7.36
C GLU A 80 10.85 4.11 7.80
N ALA A 81 12.12 4.43 7.57
CA ALA A 81 12.72 5.72 7.92
C ALA A 81 12.11 6.86 7.08
N ILE A 82 11.96 6.64 5.77
CA ILE A 82 11.33 7.61 4.87
C ILE A 82 9.86 7.81 5.25
N ALA A 83 9.14 6.71 5.53
CA ALA A 83 7.75 6.77 5.97
C ALA A 83 7.61 7.51 7.29
N SER A 84 8.50 7.29 8.25
CA SER A 84 8.54 8.04 9.52
C SER A 84 8.74 9.55 9.29
N CYS A 85 9.66 9.95 8.40
CA CYS A 85 9.80 11.37 8.02
C CYS A 85 8.52 11.94 7.41
N ILE A 86 7.82 11.17 6.56
CA ILE A 86 6.54 11.56 5.98
C ILE A 86 5.47 11.70 7.07
N ARG A 87 5.39 10.74 8.00
CA ARG A 87 4.45 10.77 9.15
C ARG A 87 4.68 11.99 10.01
N ASN A 88 5.93 12.32 10.35
CA ASN A 88 6.23 13.50 11.17
C ASN A 88 5.76 14.79 10.49
N LEU A 89 6.08 14.97 9.20
CA LEU A 89 5.59 16.13 8.43
C LEU A 89 4.06 16.17 8.34
N ALA A 90 3.41 15.01 8.21
CA ALA A 90 1.96 14.94 8.19
C ALA A 90 1.36 15.28 9.56
N ILE A 91 1.90 14.73 10.65
CA ILE A 91 1.45 14.98 12.03
C ILE A 91 1.56 16.48 12.35
N ASP A 92 2.67 17.12 12.02
CA ASP A 92 2.87 18.57 12.23
C ASP A 92 1.74 19.37 11.54
N TYR A 93 1.41 18.98 10.31
CA TYR A 93 0.30 19.57 9.57
C TYR A 93 -1.08 19.31 10.22
N TYR A 94 -1.36 18.08 10.66
CA TYR A 94 -2.64 17.73 11.28
C TYR A 94 -2.82 18.38 12.64
N GLN A 95 -1.77 18.46 13.46
CA GLN A 95 -1.82 19.12 14.77
C GLN A 95 -2.17 20.60 14.62
N GLU A 96 -1.56 21.30 13.67
CA GLU A 96 -1.87 22.69 13.40
C GLU A 96 -3.34 22.86 12.94
N ARG A 97 -3.84 21.93 12.12
CA ARG A 97 -5.23 21.95 11.65
C ARG A 97 -6.23 21.75 12.79
N VAL A 98 -5.97 20.84 13.71
CA VAL A 98 -6.83 20.58 14.88
C VAL A 98 -6.82 21.77 15.85
N ALA A 99 -5.65 22.37 16.10
CA ALA A 99 -5.53 23.56 16.96
C ALA A 99 -6.36 24.73 16.40
N ASN A 100 -6.22 25.01 15.11
CA ASN A 100 -7.00 26.03 14.41
C ASN A 100 -8.52 25.74 14.45
N PHE A 101 -8.92 24.48 14.39
CA PHE A 101 -10.33 24.10 14.46
C PHE A 101 -10.91 24.37 15.85
N ARG A 102 -10.18 24.07 16.93
CA ARG A 102 -10.61 24.31 18.31
C ARG A 102 -10.78 25.80 18.59
N GLU A 103 -9.82 26.61 18.15
CA GLU A 103 -9.88 28.06 18.32
C GLU A 103 -11.07 28.69 17.56
N ARG A 104 -11.30 28.22 16.32
CA ARG A 104 -12.43 28.68 15.51
C ARG A 104 -13.78 28.19 16.00
N GLN A 105 -13.85 27.10 16.78
CA GLN A 105 -15.11 26.67 17.39
C GLN A 105 -15.71 27.69 18.36
N ASN A 106 -14.88 28.60 18.90
CA ASN A 106 -15.35 29.71 19.74
C ASN A 106 -15.91 30.91 18.95
N LEU A 107 -15.63 31.01 17.63
CA LEU A 107 -16.07 32.14 16.78
C LEU A 107 -17.25 31.74 15.87
N ASN A 108 -18.47 32.05 16.28
CA ASN A 108 -19.77 31.95 15.59
C ASN A 108 -19.90 31.00 14.36
N VAL A 109 -20.80 30.02 14.47
CA VAL A 109 -20.93 28.79 13.66
C VAL A 109 -21.20 28.99 12.16
N ARG A 110 -21.54 30.19 11.69
CA ARG A 110 -22.24 30.35 10.40
C ARG A 110 -21.38 30.52 9.14
N HIS A 111 -20.05 30.72 9.24
CA HIS A 111 -19.18 30.95 8.07
C HIS A 111 -18.11 29.85 7.82
N ARG A 112 -18.23 28.66 8.43
CA ARG A 112 -17.06 27.84 8.80
C ARG A 112 -16.54 26.79 7.81
N PHE A 113 -17.15 26.51 6.65
CA PHE A 113 -16.73 25.34 5.85
C PHE A 113 -15.84 25.61 4.63
N THR A 114 -15.68 26.86 4.20
CA THR A 114 -14.97 27.14 2.92
C THR A 114 -13.53 27.66 3.07
N SER A 115 -13.07 28.03 4.28
CA SER A 115 -11.76 28.69 4.49
C SER A 115 -10.78 27.89 5.38
N LEU A 116 -10.99 26.59 5.56
CA LEU A 116 -10.30 25.75 6.55
C LEU A 116 -9.12 24.95 5.99
N SER A 117 -8.36 25.58 5.10
CA SER A 117 -7.10 25.03 4.62
C SER A 117 -6.04 26.12 4.73
N ARG A 118 -5.21 26.08 5.77
CA ARG A 118 -3.81 26.46 5.54
C ARG A 118 -3.35 25.49 4.46
N SER A 119 -3.30 25.97 3.22
CA SER A 119 -2.70 25.23 2.13
C SER A 119 -1.29 24.91 2.59
N LEU A 120 -0.85 23.65 2.47
CA LEU A 120 0.57 23.32 2.69
C LEU A 120 1.41 24.35 1.94
N THR A 121 2.48 24.81 2.57
CA THR A 121 3.41 25.71 1.88
C THR A 121 3.97 24.98 0.67
N LYS A 122 4.33 25.74 -0.39
CA LYS A 122 4.85 25.13 -1.61
C LYS A 122 6.12 24.31 -1.31
N GLU A 123 6.87 24.74 -0.31
CA GLU A 123 8.08 24.12 0.22
C GLU A 123 7.78 22.77 0.90
N GLU A 124 6.77 22.71 1.77
CA GLU A 124 6.31 21.48 2.42
C GLU A 124 5.82 20.47 1.39
N VAL A 125 4.96 20.88 0.46
CA VAL A 125 4.48 20.01 -0.63
C VAL A 125 5.64 19.47 -1.45
N LYS A 126 6.64 20.30 -1.74
CA LYS A 126 7.84 19.89 -2.49
C LYS A 126 8.69 18.90 -1.71
N SER A 127 8.89 19.13 -0.40
CA SER A 127 9.62 18.22 0.48
C SER A 127 8.92 16.86 0.59
N LEU A 128 7.60 16.88 0.79
CA LEU A 128 6.77 15.70 0.88
C LEU A 128 6.79 14.89 -0.42
N ASN A 129 6.64 15.56 -1.57
CA ASN A 129 6.78 14.92 -2.88
C ASN A 129 8.17 14.30 -3.09
N LYS A 130 9.24 14.94 -2.60
CA LYS A 130 10.59 14.40 -2.67
C LYS A 130 10.72 13.12 -1.84
N LEU A 131 10.12 13.06 -0.65
CA LEU A 131 10.11 11.87 0.20
C LEU A 131 9.25 10.76 -0.40
N CYS A 132 8.03 11.05 -0.84
CA CYS A 132 7.18 10.08 -1.54
C CYS A 132 7.91 9.49 -2.76
N LYS A 133 8.55 10.33 -3.58
CA LYS A 133 9.35 9.88 -4.73
C LYS A 133 10.50 8.94 -4.32
N LYS A 134 11.17 9.21 -3.19
CA LYS A 134 12.19 8.29 -2.66
C LYS A 134 11.57 6.96 -2.25
N LEU A 135 10.41 6.97 -1.59
CA LEU A 135 9.70 5.76 -1.18
C LEU A 135 9.25 4.92 -2.38
N PHE A 136 8.69 5.53 -3.42
CA PHE A 136 8.39 4.85 -4.70
C PHE A 136 9.61 4.34 -5.43
N LYS A 137 10.79 4.96 -5.24
CA LYS A 137 12.02 4.40 -5.80
C LYS A 137 12.37 3.06 -5.14
N LEU A 138 12.06 2.90 -3.85
CA LEU A 138 12.31 1.66 -3.11
C LEU A 138 11.36 0.53 -3.53
N THR A 139 10.16 0.83 -4.02
CA THR A 139 9.26 -0.21 -4.59
C THR A 139 9.81 -0.84 -5.87
N ARG A 140 10.90 -0.29 -6.44
CA ARG A 140 11.63 -0.87 -7.59
C ARG A 140 12.98 -1.47 -7.20
N SER A 141 13.25 -1.60 -5.90
CA SER A 141 14.45 -2.27 -5.40
C SER A 141 14.52 -3.71 -5.93
N PRO A 142 15.71 -4.23 -6.28
CA PRO A 142 15.88 -5.65 -6.61
C PRO A 142 15.73 -6.58 -5.39
N ASN A 143 15.65 -6.04 -4.18
CA ASN A 143 15.41 -6.81 -2.97
C ASN A 143 13.91 -6.89 -2.67
N LEU A 144 13.36 -8.11 -2.70
CA LEU A 144 11.93 -8.38 -2.48
C LEU A 144 11.42 -7.88 -1.13
N SER A 145 12.20 -8.06 -0.05
CA SER A 145 11.83 -7.61 1.30
C SER A 145 11.70 -6.08 1.36
N ILE A 146 12.65 -5.35 0.78
CA ILE A 146 12.60 -3.88 0.70
C ILE A 146 11.41 -3.42 -0.13
N GLN A 147 11.13 -4.10 -1.24
CA GLN A 147 10.01 -3.78 -2.12
C GLN A 147 8.66 -3.95 -1.42
N LEU A 148 8.43 -5.09 -0.76
CA LEU A 148 7.19 -5.37 -0.03
C LEU A 148 6.99 -4.38 1.12
N LYS A 149 8.04 -4.12 1.92
CA LYS A 149 7.99 -3.12 2.99
C LYS A 149 7.67 -1.71 2.46
N ALA A 150 8.27 -1.31 1.34
CA ALA A 150 7.97 -0.01 0.75
C ALA A 150 6.51 0.12 0.28
N LEU A 151 5.94 -0.94 -0.33
CA LEU A 151 4.54 -0.97 -0.75
C LEU A 151 3.57 -0.93 0.45
N GLU A 152 3.88 -1.67 1.50
CA GLU A 152 3.13 -1.66 2.76
C GLU A 152 3.14 -0.28 3.42
N GLU A 153 4.31 0.35 3.51
CA GLU A 153 4.44 1.70 4.06
C GLU A 153 3.65 2.75 3.25
N ILE A 154 3.66 2.69 1.92
CA ILE A 154 2.84 3.58 1.09
C ILE A 154 1.35 3.34 1.35
N THR A 155 0.95 2.07 1.47
CA THR A 155 -0.44 1.69 1.76
C THR A 155 -0.87 2.28 3.09
N ASN A 156 -0.10 2.08 4.15
CA ASN A 156 -0.39 2.62 5.49
C ASN A 156 -0.43 4.15 5.48
N LEU A 157 0.53 4.82 4.84
CA LEU A 157 0.52 6.28 4.70
C LEU A 157 -0.73 6.81 3.97
N ALA A 158 -1.19 6.11 2.92
CA ALA A 158 -2.41 6.48 2.21
C ALA A 158 -3.67 6.27 3.05
N LEU A 159 -3.70 5.23 3.89
CA LEU A 159 -4.81 4.91 4.81
C LEU A 159 -4.89 5.91 5.96
N ASP A 160 -3.76 6.19 6.61
CA ASP A 160 -3.68 7.01 7.82
C ASP A 160 -3.86 8.50 7.54
N TYR A 161 -3.42 8.98 6.38
CA TYR A 161 -3.35 10.42 6.07
C TYR A 161 -4.04 10.74 4.73
N PRO A 162 -5.33 11.14 4.74
CA PRO A 162 -6.09 11.49 3.54
C PRO A 162 -5.43 12.52 2.61
N LEU A 163 -4.64 13.46 3.16
CA LEU A 163 -3.94 14.45 2.35
C LEU A 163 -2.76 13.87 1.57
N LEU A 164 -2.03 12.93 2.18
CA LEU A 164 -1.00 12.20 1.47
C LEU A 164 -1.59 11.45 0.30
N ARG A 165 -2.78 10.88 0.47
CA ARG A 165 -3.49 10.21 -0.62
C ARG A 165 -3.74 11.12 -1.82
N GLN A 166 -4.18 12.36 -1.59
CA GLN A 166 -4.37 13.33 -2.69
C GLN A 166 -3.05 13.64 -3.42
N ILE A 167 -1.97 13.81 -2.67
CA ILE A 167 -0.64 14.04 -3.23
C ILE A 167 -0.18 12.82 -4.03
N LEU A 168 -0.29 11.62 -3.44
CA LEU A 168 0.06 10.34 -4.06
C LEU A 168 -0.78 10.04 -5.31
N ALA A 169 -2.06 10.42 -5.33
CA ALA A 169 -2.94 10.27 -6.48
C ALA A 169 -2.61 11.26 -7.60
N HIS A 170 -2.21 12.49 -7.27
CA HIS A 170 -1.81 13.50 -8.25
C HIS A 170 -0.43 13.26 -8.84
N THR A 171 0.48 12.66 -8.08
CA THR A 171 1.79 12.29 -8.59
C THR A 171 1.65 11.01 -9.41
N SER A 172 1.81 11.13 -10.73
CA SER A 172 1.70 10.03 -11.69
C SER A 172 2.84 9.02 -11.53
N TYR A 173 2.74 8.18 -10.49
CA TYR A 173 3.69 7.12 -10.22
C TYR A 173 3.40 5.83 -10.98
N GLU A 174 2.63 5.89 -12.07
CA GLU A 174 2.31 4.74 -12.93
C GLU A 174 3.58 3.97 -13.33
N ARG A 175 4.68 4.68 -13.60
CA ARG A 175 6.00 4.09 -13.93
C ARG A 175 6.67 3.32 -12.79
N TYR A 176 6.18 3.43 -11.56
CA TYR A 176 6.69 2.72 -10.38
C TYR A 176 5.78 1.57 -9.95
N LEU A 177 4.62 1.42 -10.59
CA LEU A 177 3.65 0.34 -10.35
C LEU A 177 3.97 -0.93 -11.13
N GLU A 178 4.97 -0.90 -12.02
CA GLU A 178 5.47 -2.08 -12.70
C GLU A 178 6.60 -2.70 -11.85
N PRO A 179 6.30 -3.68 -10.98
CA PRO A 179 7.33 -4.32 -10.18
C PRO A 179 8.34 -5.01 -11.10
N LYS A 180 9.63 -4.83 -10.78
CA LYS A 180 10.70 -5.48 -11.54
C LYS A 180 10.68 -7.00 -11.33
N ILE A 181 10.28 -7.45 -10.14
CA ILE A 181 10.17 -8.85 -9.76
C ILE A 181 8.70 -9.25 -9.88
N LYS A 182 8.43 -10.30 -10.67
CA LYS A 182 7.08 -10.85 -10.86
C LYS A 182 6.83 -11.92 -9.79
N GLY A 183 6.55 -11.47 -8.56
CA GLY A 183 6.10 -12.34 -7.46
C GLY A 183 4.62 -12.10 -7.16
N HIS A 184 3.89 -13.16 -6.79
CA HIS A 184 2.47 -13.05 -6.38
C HIS A 184 2.29 -12.01 -5.27
N ASP A 185 3.15 -12.06 -4.25
CA ASP A 185 3.07 -11.15 -3.09
C ASP A 185 3.26 -9.69 -3.48
N VAL A 186 4.16 -9.43 -4.42
CA VAL A 186 4.42 -8.08 -4.92
C VAL A 186 3.22 -7.55 -5.70
N LEU A 187 2.60 -8.39 -6.53
CA LEU A 187 1.40 -8.03 -7.28
C LEU A 187 0.23 -7.72 -6.33
N LEU A 188 0.03 -8.56 -5.31
CA LEU A 188 -0.99 -8.37 -4.30
C LEU A 188 -0.75 -7.08 -3.49
N ALA A 189 0.48 -6.85 -3.03
CA ALA A 189 0.85 -5.63 -2.31
C ALA A 189 0.69 -4.37 -3.18
N THR A 190 1.05 -4.45 -4.46
CA THR A 190 0.89 -3.35 -5.42
C THR A 190 -0.59 -3.04 -5.65
N SER A 191 -1.44 -4.06 -5.80
CA SER A 191 -2.89 -3.90 -5.94
C SER A 191 -3.50 -3.24 -4.69
N LYS A 192 -3.14 -3.72 -3.49
CA LYS A 192 -3.57 -3.12 -2.22
C LYS A 192 -3.19 -1.64 -2.11
N MET A 193 -1.93 -1.34 -2.39
CA MET A 193 -1.43 0.04 -2.39
C MET A 193 -2.17 0.91 -3.40
N HIS A 194 -2.41 0.41 -4.62
CA HIS A 194 -3.11 1.13 -5.67
C HIS A 194 -4.56 1.45 -5.28
N ASN A 195 -5.26 0.48 -4.70
CA ASN A 195 -6.62 0.68 -4.18
C ASN A 195 -6.63 1.71 -3.05
N ALA A 196 -5.67 1.63 -2.11
CA ALA A 196 -5.54 2.61 -1.04
C ALA A 196 -5.30 4.03 -1.56
N VAL A 197 -4.52 4.19 -2.64
CA VAL A 197 -4.26 5.50 -3.26
C VAL A 197 -5.44 6.00 -4.09
N LYS A 198 -6.07 5.15 -4.92
CA LYS A 198 -7.13 5.55 -5.85
C LYS A 198 -8.49 5.76 -5.19
N GLU A 199 -8.84 4.98 -4.17
CA GLU A 199 -10.15 5.05 -3.52
C GLU A 199 -10.24 6.22 -2.52
N SER A 200 -9.81 7.42 -2.94
CA SER A 200 -9.83 8.62 -2.10
C SER A 200 -11.24 9.02 -1.70
N LYS A 201 -12.19 8.97 -2.63
CA LYS A 201 -13.58 9.36 -2.38
C LYS A 201 -14.27 8.50 -1.32
N VAL A 202 -14.05 7.19 -1.38
CA VAL A 202 -14.64 6.24 -0.43
C VAL A 202 -14.09 6.51 0.98
N HIS A 203 -12.79 6.75 1.10
CA HIS A 203 -12.18 7.04 2.40
C HIS A 203 -12.50 8.42 2.94
N ASP A 204 -12.58 9.45 2.11
CA ASP A 204 -12.99 10.79 2.53
C ASP A 204 -14.40 10.74 3.14
N PHE A 205 -15.28 9.96 2.51
CA PHE A 205 -16.59 9.65 3.06
C PHE A 205 -16.50 8.98 4.45
N TRP A 206 -15.72 7.90 4.58
CA TRP A 206 -15.58 7.17 5.85
C TRP A 206 -14.92 8.00 6.96
N TYR A 207 -13.96 8.85 6.61
CA TYR A 207 -13.29 9.75 7.56
C TYR A 207 -14.23 10.85 8.06
N GLN A 208 -15.03 11.45 7.18
CA GLN A 208 -16.06 12.40 7.60
C GLN A 208 -17.09 11.71 8.51
N TRP A 209 -17.51 10.50 8.14
CA TRP A 209 -18.45 9.72 8.93
C TRP A 209 -17.89 9.37 10.33
N SER A 210 -16.63 8.95 10.42
CA SER A 210 -16.00 8.63 11.71
C SER A 210 -15.82 9.85 12.61
N LEU A 211 -15.53 11.03 12.04
CA LEU A 211 -15.52 12.30 12.77
C LEU A 211 -16.90 12.65 13.33
N ILE A 212 -17.97 12.45 12.55
CA ILE A 212 -19.35 12.67 13.00
C ILE A 212 -19.69 11.73 14.15
N LEU A 213 -19.35 10.45 14.05
CA LEU A 213 -19.59 9.49 15.12
C LEU A 213 -18.81 9.83 16.39
N LYS A 214 -17.55 10.24 16.27
CA LYS A 214 -16.67 10.51 17.42
C LYS A 214 -16.99 11.82 18.15
N TYR A 215 -17.43 12.85 17.43
CA TYR A 215 -17.60 14.20 18.00
C TYR A 215 -19.03 14.74 17.93
N GLY A 216 -19.92 14.10 17.16
CA GLY A 216 -21.28 14.57 16.92
C GLY A 216 -22.32 14.06 17.91
N TRP A 217 -22.01 13.02 18.71
CA TRP A 217 -22.98 12.40 19.62
C TRP A 217 -23.25 13.25 20.88
N ASP A 218 -22.27 14.00 21.38
CA ASP A 218 -22.39 14.70 22.67
C ASP A 218 -23.03 16.10 22.58
N ARG A 219 -23.42 16.58 21.39
CA ARG A 219 -24.10 17.87 21.26
C ARG A 219 -25.50 17.74 20.66
N PRO A 220 -26.52 18.42 21.22
CA PRO A 220 -27.79 18.62 20.55
C PRO A 220 -27.57 19.56 19.35
N GLY A 221 -27.15 18.96 18.24
CA GLY A 221 -26.93 19.63 16.97
C GLY A 221 -28.22 19.79 16.16
N PRO A 222 -28.17 20.54 15.05
CA PRO A 222 -29.32 20.86 14.20
C PRO A 222 -29.96 19.64 13.50
N PHE A 223 -29.37 18.44 13.64
CA PHE A 223 -29.93 17.21 13.07
C PHE A 223 -31.06 16.60 13.90
N GLY A 224 -31.33 17.12 15.11
CA GLY A 224 -32.51 16.81 15.91
C GLY A 224 -32.75 15.31 16.12
N ASN A 225 -33.97 14.96 16.51
CA ASN A 225 -34.40 13.57 16.80
C ASN A 225 -34.24 12.61 15.60
N ASN A 226 -33.90 13.10 14.41
CA ASN A 226 -33.77 12.30 13.18
C ASN A 226 -32.36 11.72 12.97
N ALA A 227 -31.38 12.07 13.81
CA ALA A 227 -30.03 11.51 13.73
C ALA A 227 -30.04 9.97 13.81
N HIS A 228 -30.92 9.40 14.63
CA HIS A 228 -31.08 7.96 14.79
C HIS A 228 -31.57 7.28 13.49
N GLU A 229 -32.45 7.93 12.74
CA GLU A 229 -33.01 7.38 11.50
C GLU A 229 -32.01 7.46 10.34
N ILE A 230 -31.24 8.54 10.27
CA ILE A 230 -30.12 8.67 9.31
C ILE A 230 -29.05 7.62 9.59
N VAL A 231 -28.66 7.42 10.85
CA VAL A 231 -27.69 6.39 11.24
C VAL A 231 -28.22 4.99 10.93
N ARG A 232 -29.51 4.71 11.16
CA ARG A 232 -30.14 3.42 10.84
C ARG A 232 -30.19 3.14 9.33
N ASN A 233 -30.59 4.11 8.54
CA ASN A 233 -30.63 3.98 7.08
C ASN A 233 -29.21 3.88 6.49
N PHE A 234 -28.25 4.57 7.11
CA PHE A 234 -26.86 4.50 6.71
C PHE A 234 -26.21 3.17 7.08
N THR A 235 -26.39 2.67 8.31
CA THR A 235 -25.87 1.34 8.72
C THR A 235 -26.41 0.22 7.85
N HIS A 236 -27.66 0.31 7.40
CA HIS A 236 -28.25 -0.69 6.50
C HIS A 236 -27.66 -0.66 5.07
N ARG A 237 -27.15 0.50 4.62
CA ARG A 237 -26.46 0.64 3.33
C ARG A 237 -24.97 0.36 3.44
N ALA A 238 -24.38 0.75 4.57
CA ALA A 238 -22.98 0.53 4.90
C ALA A 238 -22.68 -0.94 5.19
N SER A 239 -23.61 -1.70 5.77
CA SER A 239 -23.45 -3.15 5.97
C SER A 239 -23.30 -3.88 4.62
N VAL A 240 -24.05 -3.46 3.60
CA VAL A 240 -23.93 -4.01 2.24
C VAL A 240 -22.58 -3.65 1.63
N LEU A 241 -22.12 -2.41 1.77
CA LEU A 241 -20.80 -1.99 1.26
C LEU A 241 -19.64 -2.60 2.04
N LEU A 242 -19.73 -2.73 3.37
CA LEU A 242 -18.74 -3.40 4.21
C LEU A 242 -18.65 -4.89 3.89
N TRP A 243 -19.77 -5.53 3.57
CA TRP A 243 -19.78 -6.92 3.09
C TRP A 243 -19.04 -7.05 1.76
N PHE A 244 -19.23 -6.11 0.83
CA PHE A 244 -18.48 -6.06 -0.44
C PHE A 244 -16.99 -5.78 -0.25
N VAL A 245 -16.63 -4.85 0.63
CA VAL A 245 -15.23 -4.51 0.90
C VAL A 245 -14.53 -5.67 1.61
N TRP A 246 -15.19 -6.31 2.59
CA TRP A 246 -14.63 -7.47 3.28
C TRP A 246 -14.46 -8.66 2.32
N PHE A 247 -15.42 -8.90 1.43
CA PHE A 247 -15.33 -9.93 0.38
C PHE A 247 -14.13 -9.72 -0.56
N PHE A 248 -13.82 -8.46 -0.90
CA PHE A 248 -12.65 -8.11 -1.73
C PHE A 248 -11.31 -8.10 -0.98
N VAL A 249 -11.33 -7.94 0.34
CA VAL A 249 -10.12 -7.95 1.17
C VAL A 249 -9.74 -9.37 1.61
N SER A 250 -10.71 -10.28 1.70
CA SER A 250 -10.53 -11.67 2.11
C SER A 250 -10.37 -12.69 0.95
N SER A 251 -10.50 -12.24 -0.31
CA SER A 251 -10.23 -13.05 -1.51
C SER A 251 -8.87 -12.69 -2.12
#